data_AF-A0A358Q2H2-F1
#
_entry.id   AF-A0A358Q2H2-F1
#
_cell.length_a   1.000
_cell.length_b   1.000
_cell.length_c   1.000
_cell.angle_alpha   90.00
_cell.angle_beta   90.00
_cell.angle_gamma   90.00
#
_symmetry.space_group_name_H-M   'P 1'
#
loop_
_entity.id
_entity.type
_entity.pdbx_description
1 polymer ?
#
loop_
_entity_poly.entity_id
_entity_poly.type
_entity_poly.pdbx_seq_one_letter_code
_entity_poly.pdbx_strand_id
1 'polypeptide(L)'
;MVELMNWGWTKNDLTSLAESLAAVLLEEWGGPRSPLALKYINETIIPDLVHCFCNNADLLTNSTFAEIVQWKLKNQFANPSAVVVDLARDLLLPAQSIIKRPQITDPKEPWRRIFRLWIGGESLPNIAERMGYPLDYLDLLVLRLKKLKAFMVNSRASLLECQRNTELREFGFEQLSFLYQFQTGVVGEPLYKERLILEQVIWDLGMPLLVPDLVNLLEIIHTHEGKLDEESLIAAMSETAGMRANLFSCVIDGLISIHYIQKNKAGKLALSEKSAQTIAGFLLPKLGEQLKRAVSIQDLELAQGILLNQNEAVLIRLIDWTLQELEQKQALEVLNSVYQKVSRRVDIYLIKVFANIPQAFDLLMKCLGDNDSLIRARACEALGQIGNKSAVSSLIPLLRDPVVGVREMAVQALGEMGDVLAMNELLRVAEDYGESINVRERARGAVRKIKTLSGEGLSS
;
A
#
# COMPACT_ATOMS: atom_id res chain seq x y z
N MET A 1 -3.18 29.18 13.01
CA MET A 1 -3.36 28.22 14.14
C MET A 1 -4.77 28.28 14.72
N VAL A 2 -5.27 29.42 15.21
CA VAL A 2 -6.72 29.58 15.51
C VAL A 2 -7.59 29.40 14.25
N GLU A 3 -7.09 29.82 13.08
CA GLU A 3 -7.77 29.58 11.79
C GLU A 3 -7.76 28.12 11.32
N LEU A 4 -6.80 27.29 11.76
CA LEU A 4 -6.73 25.86 11.39
C LEU A 4 -7.64 25.01 12.29
N MET A 5 -7.84 25.43 13.55
CA MET A 5 -8.89 24.88 14.42
C MET A 5 -10.31 25.30 13.98
N ASN A 6 -10.43 26.30 13.09
CA ASN A 6 -11.70 26.89 12.63
C ASN A 6 -12.16 26.39 11.25
N TRP A 7 -11.60 25.31 10.72
CA TRP A 7 -12.13 24.69 9.49
C TRP A 7 -13.22 23.66 9.79
N GLY A 8 -13.48 23.33 11.06
CA GLY A 8 -14.60 22.48 11.45
C GLY A 8 -15.95 23.12 11.12
N TRP A 9 -16.88 22.30 10.65
CA TRP A 9 -18.26 22.72 10.45
C TRP A 9 -18.95 22.90 11.80
N THR A 10 -19.51 24.08 12.08
CA THR A 10 -20.37 24.22 13.26
C THR A 10 -21.73 23.57 12.99
N LYS A 11 -22.44 23.18 14.06
CA LYS A 11 -23.82 22.68 13.90
C LYS A 11 -24.70 23.70 13.16
N ASN A 12 -24.50 24.99 13.39
CA ASN A 12 -25.24 26.05 12.72
C ASN A 12 -24.92 26.11 11.22
N ASP A 13 -23.65 25.93 10.82
CA ASP A 13 -23.26 25.90 9.41
C ASP A 13 -23.89 24.71 8.68
N LEU A 14 -23.91 23.54 9.34
CA LEU A 14 -24.54 22.33 8.79
C LEU A 14 -26.06 22.49 8.61
N THR A 15 -26.73 23.07 9.61
CA THR A 15 -28.17 23.35 9.52
C THR A 15 -28.46 24.39 8.44
N SER A 16 -27.70 25.48 8.39
CA SER A 16 -27.86 26.53 7.38
C SER A 16 -27.62 26.01 5.95
N LEU A 17 -26.64 25.12 5.77
CA LEU A 17 -26.40 24.49 4.48
C LEU A 17 -27.56 23.58 4.09
N ALA A 18 -28.03 22.73 5.00
CA ALA A 18 -29.16 21.83 4.75
C ALA A 18 -30.44 22.60 4.36
N GLU A 19 -30.74 23.69 5.06
CA GLU A 19 -31.88 24.57 4.77
C GLU A 19 -31.75 25.24 3.39
N SER A 20 -30.54 25.72 3.05
CA SER A 20 -30.30 26.34 1.75
C SER A 20 -30.42 25.34 0.59
N LEU A 21 -29.91 24.12 0.77
CA LEU A 21 -30.04 23.06 -0.23
C LEU A 21 -31.51 22.61 -0.39
N ALA A 22 -32.27 22.55 0.70
CA ALA A 22 -33.72 22.33 0.66
C ALA A 22 -34.43 23.41 -0.14
N ALA A 23 -34.13 24.69 0.08
CA ALA A 23 -34.74 25.80 -0.63
C ALA A 23 -34.51 25.69 -2.15
N VAL A 24 -33.27 25.42 -2.57
CA VAL A 24 -32.94 25.23 -3.99
C VAL A 24 -33.71 24.04 -4.60
N LEU A 25 -33.69 22.87 -3.94
CA LEU A 25 -34.31 21.64 -4.47
C LEU A 25 -35.85 21.69 -4.49
N LEU A 26 -36.45 22.26 -3.45
CA LEU A 26 -37.89 22.17 -3.18
C LEU A 26 -38.66 23.41 -3.65
N GLU A 27 -38.06 24.60 -3.55
CA GLU A 27 -38.72 25.86 -3.87
C GLU A 27 -38.32 26.37 -5.26
N GLU A 28 -37.02 26.58 -5.49
CA GLU A 28 -36.52 27.20 -6.73
C GLU A 28 -36.69 26.29 -7.96
N TRP A 29 -36.32 25.02 -7.81
CA TRP A 29 -36.47 24.01 -8.86
C TRP A 29 -37.82 23.27 -8.80
N GLY A 30 -38.73 23.70 -7.92
CA GLY A 30 -40.13 23.29 -7.85
C GLY A 30 -40.40 21.90 -7.27
N GLY A 31 -39.37 21.10 -6.98
CA GLY A 31 -39.40 19.84 -6.23
C GLY A 31 -40.39 18.76 -6.72
N PRO A 32 -40.30 17.52 -6.20
CA PRO A 32 -41.34 16.53 -6.43
C PRO A 32 -42.56 16.82 -5.54
N ARG A 33 -43.77 16.71 -6.09
CA ARG A 33 -45.03 16.92 -5.34
C ARG A 33 -45.44 15.75 -4.45
N SER A 34 -44.77 14.60 -4.57
CA SER A 34 -45.10 13.39 -3.82
C SER A 34 -44.53 13.45 -2.40
N PRO A 35 -45.34 13.18 -1.35
CA PRO A 35 -44.86 13.12 0.04
C PRO A 35 -43.69 12.14 0.23
N LEU A 36 -43.69 11.02 -0.50
CA LEU A 36 -42.60 10.03 -0.41
C LEU A 36 -41.29 10.58 -1.00
N ALA A 37 -41.38 11.32 -2.10
CA ALA A 37 -40.22 11.91 -2.75
C ALA A 37 -39.66 13.08 -1.93
N LEU A 38 -40.53 13.89 -1.31
CA LEU A 38 -40.13 14.92 -0.35
C LEU A 38 -39.40 14.31 0.85
N LYS A 39 -39.93 13.21 1.40
CA LYS A 39 -39.30 12.47 2.50
C LYS A 39 -37.92 11.96 2.10
N TYR A 40 -37.79 11.35 0.92
CA TYR A 40 -36.51 10.86 0.41
C TYR A 40 -35.48 11.98 0.19
N ILE A 41 -35.88 13.14 -0.32
CA ILE A 41 -34.98 14.29 -0.47
C ILE A 41 -34.47 14.75 0.90
N ASN A 42 -35.35 14.92 1.86
CA ASN A 42 -35.00 15.43 3.19
C ASN A 42 -34.20 14.43 4.04
N GLU A 43 -34.52 13.14 3.97
CA GLU A 43 -33.89 12.11 4.81
C GLU A 43 -32.64 11.48 4.18
N THR A 44 -32.42 11.64 2.87
CA THR A 44 -31.30 10.99 2.16
C THR A 44 -30.50 11.98 1.32
N ILE A 45 -31.12 12.64 0.34
CA ILE A 45 -30.37 13.44 -0.65
C ILE A 45 -29.69 14.65 -0.02
N ILE A 46 -30.42 15.42 0.80
CA ILE A 46 -29.86 16.61 1.46
C ILE A 46 -28.72 16.22 2.41
N PRO A 47 -28.88 15.26 3.34
CA PRO A 47 -27.78 14.77 4.16
C PRO A 47 -26.56 14.32 3.35
N ASP A 48 -26.78 13.57 2.26
CA ASP A 48 -25.72 13.08 1.37
C ASP A 48 -24.97 14.21 0.64
N LEU A 49 -25.67 15.29 0.27
CA LEU A 49 -25.08 16.48 -0.36
C LEU A 49 -24.34 17.33 0.66
N VAL A 50 -24.92 17.54 1.85
CA VAL A 50 -24.26 18.20 2.98
C VAL A 50 -22.94 17.50 3.26
N HIS A 51 -22.96 16.18 3.48
CA HIS A 51 -21.75 15.39 3.72
C HIS A 51 -20.72 15.53 2.61
N CYS A 52 -21.13 15.42 1.34
CA CYS A 52 -20.25 15.58 0.19
C CYS A 52 -19.60 16.97 0.13
N PHE A 53 -20.39 18.04 0.31
CA PHE A 53 -19.91 19.42 0.26
C PHE A 53 -19.03 19.74 1.47
N CYS A 54 -19.33 19.14 2.63
CA CYS A 54 -18.54 19.30 3.84
C CYS A 54 -17.11 18.76 3.71
N ASN A 55 -16.97 17.58 3.12
CA ASN A 55 -15.67 16.94 2.95
C ASN A 55 -14.86 17.51 1.77
N ASN A 56 -15.50 18.30 0.90
CA ASN A 56 -14.90 18.90 -0.30
C ASN A 56 -15.10 20.42 -0.36
N ALA A 57 -15.16 21.06 0.80
CA ALA A 57 -15.42 22.49 0.97
C ALA A 57 -14.40 23.42 0.27
N ASP A 58 -13.21 22.90 -0.01
CA ASP A 58 -12.13 23.56 -0.73
C ASP A 58 -12.18 23.33 -2.26
N LEU A 59 -13.16 22.56 -2.74
CA LEU A 59 -13.38 22.25 -4.15
C LEU A 59 -14.72 22.79 -4.68
N LEU A 60 -15.42 23.64 -3.92
CA LEU A 60 -16.77 24.10 -4.28
C LEU A 60 -16.81 24.94 -5.57
N THR A 61 -15.69 25.56 -5.95
CA THR A 61 -15.54 26.28 -7.23
C THR A 61 -14.84 25.46 -8.32
N ASN A 62 -14.52 24.19 -8.05
CA ASN A 62 -13.75 23.34 -8.95
C ASN A 62 -14.64 22.71 -10.03
N SER A 63 -14.22 22.80 -11.29
CA SER A 63 -15.01 22.29 -12.42
C SER A 63 -15.24 20.78 -12.36
N THR A 64 -14.22 20.01 -11.98
CA THR A 64 -14.30 18.55 -11.91
C THR A 64 -15.12 18.09 -10.71
N PHE A 65 -15.07 18.82 -9.58
CA PHE A 65 -15.99 18.56 -8.48
C PHE A 65 -17.44 18.82 -8.90
N ALA A 66 -17.72 19.90 -9.63
CA ALA A 66 -19.05 20.16 -10.18
C ALA A 66 -19.52 19.01 -11.10
N GLU A 67 -18.65 18.43 -11.93
CA GLU A 67 -18.98 17.24 -12.74
C GLU A 67 -19.34 16.01 -11.88
N ILE A 68 -18.65 15.79 -10.76
CA ILE A 68 -18.95 14.69 -9.82
C ILE A 68 -20.32 14.90 -9.18
N VAL A 69 -20.65 16.14 -8.79
CA VAL A 69 -21.96 16.50 -8.26
C VAL A 69 -23.05 16.30 -9.31
N GLN A 70 -22.82 16.72 -10.56
CA GLN A 70 -23.73 16.46 -11.67
C GLN A 70 -23.97 14.97 -11.86
N TRP A 71 -22.92 14.15 -11.79
CA TRP A 71 -23.05 12.69 -11.87
C TRP A 71 -23.97 12.14 -10.76
N LYS A 72 -23.76 12.60 -9.51
CA LYS A 72 -24.58 12.22 -8.36
C LYS A 72 -26.06 12.53 -8.60
N LEU A 73 -26.35 13.75 -9.03
CA LEU A 73 -27.72 14.22 -9.29
C LEU A 73 -28.37 13.49 -10.47
N LYS A 74 -27.61 13.23 -11.55
CA LYS A 74 -28.12 12.52 -12.72
C LYS A 74 -28.61 11.11 -12.36
N ASN A 75 -27.81 10.37 -11.58
CA ASN A 75 -28.17 9.02 -11.14
C ASN A 75 -29.34 9.01 -10.15
N GLN A 76 -29.47 10.06 -9.32
CA GLN A 76 -30.54 10.14 -8.31
C GLN A 76 -31.89 10.63 -8.87
N PHE A 77 -31.89 11.51 -9.87
CA PHE A 77 -33.11 12.18 -10.35
C PHE A 77 -33.51 11.85 -11.79
N ALA A 78 -32.72 11.06 -12.54
CA ALA A 78 -32.98 10.72 -13.94
C ALA A 78 -33.24 11.95 -14.85
N ASN A 79 -32.67 13.11 -14.50
CA ASN A 79 -32.90 14.37 -15.19
C ASN A 79 -32.13 14.45 -16.53
N PRO A 80 -32.63 15.21 -17.52
CA PRO A 80 -31.88 15.55 -18.73
C PRO A 80 -30.57 16.26 -18.38
N SER A 81 -29.50 16.00 -19.13
CA SER A 81 -28.16 16.52 -18.82
C SER A 81 -28.10 18.05 -18.65
N ALA A 82 -28.87 18.82 -19.43
CA ALA A 82 -28.89 20.29 -19.33
C ALA A 82 -29.42 20.79 -17.98
N VAL A 83 -30.49 20.17 -17.48
CA VAL A 83 -31.11 20.49 -16.19
C VAL A 83 -30.16 20.21 -15.03
N VAL A 84 -29.41 19.11 -15.13
CA VAL A 84 -28.47 18.70 -14.07
C VAL A 84 -27.30 19.67 -13.92
N VAL A 85 -26.83 20.26 -15.02
CA VAL A 85 -25.71 21.22 -14.99
C VAL A 85 -26.10 22.49 -14.24
N ASP A 86 -27.26 23.06 -14.55
CA ASP A 86 -27.73 24.27 -13.90
C ASP A 86 -28.12 23.99 -12.45
N LEU A 87 -28.80 22.87 -12.16
CA LEU A 87 -29.11 22.48 -10.79
C LEU A 87 -27.85 22.30 -9.93
N ALA A 88 -26.82 21.63 -10.45
CA ALA A 88 -25.56 21.47 -9.72
C ALA A 88 -24.89 22.82 -9.43
N ARG A 89 -24.95 23.77 -10.36
CA ARG A 89 -24.45 25.14 -10.15
C ARG A 89 -25.19 25.82 -9.01
N ASP A 90 -26.52 25.78 -9.04
CA ASP A 90 -27.36 26.45 -8.05
C ASP A 90 -27.22 25.84 -6.65
N LEU A 91 -26.97 24.53 -6.55
CA LEU A 91 -26.67 23.87 -5.27
C LEU A 91 -25.30 24.21 -4.69
N LEU A 92 -24.30 24.49 -5.55
CA LEU A 92 -22.95 24.84 -5.08
C LEU A 92 -22.87 26.29 -4.58
N LEU A 93 -23.70 27.20 -5.10
CA LEU A 93 -23.68 28.63 -4.73
C LEU A 93 -23.92 28.88 -3.23
N PRO A 94 -24.93 28.28 -2.57
CA PRO A 94 -25.11 28.40 -1.12
C PRO A 94 -23.93 27.84 -0.32
N ALA A 95 -23.36 26.72 -0.76
CA ALA A 95 -22.20 26.13 -0.07
C ALA A 95 -20.99 27.08 -0.11
N GLN A 96 -20.78 27.78 -1.23
CA GLN A 96 -19.70 28.76 -1.39
C GLN A 96 -19.91 30.02 -0.53
N SER A 97 -21.15 30.44 -0.30
CA SER A 97 -21.44 31.64 0.50
C SER A 97 -21.26 31.40 2.00
N ILE A 98 -21.55 30.18 2.46
CA ILE A 98 -21.42 29.77 3.86
C ILE A 98 -19.94 29.56 4.24
N ILE A 99 -19.14 28.94 3.36
CA ILE A 99 -17.76 28.57 3.69
C ILE A 99 -16.73 29.50 3.06
N LYS A 100 -15.84 30.05 3.88
CA LYS A 100 -14.66 30.79 3.44
C LYS A 100 -13.39 29.96 3.61
N ARG A 101 -13.24 28.91 2.79
CA ARG A 101 -11.97 28.15 2.68
C ARG A 101 -11.23 28.54 1.41
N PRO A 102 -9.88 28.51 1.41
CA PRO A 102 -9.10 28.62 0.18
C PRO A 102 -9.58 27.59 -0.85
N GLN A 103 -9.97 28.06 -2.03
CA GLN A 103 -10.48 27.19 -3.09
C GLN A 103 -9.34 26.68 -3.98
N ILE A 104 -9.36 25.38 -4.27
CA ILE A 104 -8.41 24.74 -5.17
C ILE A 104 -8.99 24.72 -6.58
N THR A 105 -8.31 25.41 -7.49
CA THR A 105 -8.73 25.56 -8.88
C THR A 105 -8.17 24.50 -9.82
N ASP A 106 -7.20 23.67 -9.39
CA ASP A 106 -6.66 22.58 -10.22
C ASP A 106 -7.78 21.56 -10.52
N PRO A 107 -8.21 21.39 -11.79
CA PRO A 107 -9.28 20.46 -12.14
C PRO A 107 -8.90 19.00 -11.83
N LYS A 108 -7.62 18.68 -11.70
CA LYS A 108 -7.17 17.30 -11.43
C LYS A 108 -7.30 16.93 -9.96
N GLU A 109 -7.47 17.91 -9.07
CA GLU A 109 -7.42 17.69 -7.62
C GLU A 109 -8.47 16.69 -7.10
N PRO A 110 -9.75 16.71 -7.53
CA PRO A 110 -10.73 15.71 -7.11
C PRO A 110 -10.28 14.27 -7.42
N TRP A 111 -9.65 14.05 -8.58
CA TRP A 111 -9.10 12.74 -8.93
C TRP A 111 -7.84 12.42 -8.13
N ARG A 112 -6.94 13.39 -7.92
CA ARG A 112 -5.76 13.20 -7.06
C ARG A 112 -6.18 12.70 -5.67
N ARG A 113 -7.22 13.26 -5.05
CA ARG A 113 -7.74 12.79 -3.75
C ARG A 113 -8.19 11.34 -3.77
N ILE A 114 -9.00 10.97 -4.77
CA ILE A 114 -9.45 9.57 -4.94
C ILE A 114 -8.24 8.63 -5.00
N PHE A 115 -7.26 8.97 -5.83
CA PHE A 115 -6.08 8.13 -6.03
C PHE A 115 -5.12 8.12 -4.84
N ARG A 116 -5.00 9.23 -4.11
CA ARG A 116 -4.24 9.30 -2.84
C ARG A 116 -4.80 8.34 -1.81
N LEU A 117 -6.12 8.37 -1.59
CA LEU A 117 -6.80 7.43 -0.68
C LEU A 117 -6.68 5.98 -1.17
N TRP A 118 -6.87 5.75 -2.46
CA TRP A 118 -6.81 4.41 -3.04
C TRP A 118 -5.41 3.78 -2.94
N ILE A 119 -4.35 4.55 -3.24
CA ILE A 119 -2.97 4.10 -3.04
C ILE A 119 -2.65 3.90 -1.56
N GLY A 120 -3.23 4.72 -0.68
CA GLY A 120 -3.14 4.58 0.77
C GLY A 120 -3.78 3.32 1.34
N GLY A 121 -4.46 2.52 0.50
CA GLY A 121 -5.04 1.21 0.85
C GLY A 121 -6.54 1.24 1.11
N GLU A 122 -7.21 2.38 0.94
CA GLU A 122 -8.66 2.48 1.13
C GLU A 122 -9.42 1.73 0.02
N SER A 123 -10.52 1.07 0.41
CA SER A 123 -11.42 0.44 -0.54
C SER A 123 -12.27 1.50 -1.26
N LEU A 124 -12.73 1.22 -2.49
CA LEU A 124 -13.60 2.17 -3.21
C LEU A 124 -14.87 2.52 -2.42
N PRO A 125 -15.56 1.59 -1.74
CA PRO A 125 -16.67 1.91 -0.85
C PRO A 125 -16.29 2.90 0.27
N ASN A 126 -15.15 2.69 0.93
CA ASN A 126 -14.68 3.61 1.98
C ASN A 126 -14.37 5.01 1.41
N ILE A 127 -13.79 5.08 0.20
CA ILE A 127 -13.52 6.36 -0.47
C ILE A 127 -14.82 7.08 -0.79
N ALA A 128 -15.83 6.36 -1.31
CA ALA A 128 -17.15 6.92 -1.60
C ALA A 128 -17.80 7.47 -0.33
N GLU A 129 -17.77 6.71 0.77
CA GLU A 129 -18.30 7.12 2.07
C GLU A 129 -17.55 8.35 2.60
N ARG A 130 -16.22 8.32 2.63
CA ARG A 130 -15.39 9.41 3.16
C ARG A 130 -15.54 10.72 2.39
N MET A 131 -15.65 10.64 1.06
CA MET A 131 -15.71 11.82 0.19
C MET A 131 -17.14 12.27 -0.13
N GLY A 132 -18.14 11.41 0.07
CA GLY A 132 -19.51 11.62 -0.41
C GLY A 132 -19.68 11.49 -1.92
N TYR A 133 -18.68 10.93 -2.62
CA TYR A 133 -18.69 10.72 -4.07
C TYR A 133 -19.52 9.48 -4.46
N PRO A 134 -20.17 9.45 -5.65
CA PRO A 134 -20.88 8.26 -6.11
C PRO A 134 -19.93 7.07 -6.31
N LEU A 135 -20.28 5.89 -5.79
CA LEU A 135 -19.46 4.69 -5.95
C LEU A 135 -19.29 4.30 -7.43
N ASP A 136 -20.37 4.38 -8.21
CA ASP A 136 -20.37 4.05 -9.64
C ASP A 136 -19.42 4.96 -10.45
N TYR A 137 -19.22 6.19 -9.99
CA TYR A 137 -18.24 7.11 -10.58
C TYR A 137 -16.80 6.64 -10.32
N LEU A 138 -16.51 6.16 -9.11
CA LEU A 138 -15.22 5.59 -8.76
C LEU A 138 -14.94 4.31 -9.57
N ASP A 139 -15.93 3.43 -9.70
CA ASP A 139 -15.83 2.21 -10.51
C ASP A 139 -15.52 2.53 -11.96
N LEU A 140 -16.19 3.54 -12.54
CA LEU A 140 -15.91 4.02 -13.88
C LEU A 140 -14.47 4.54 -14.00
N LEU A 141 -13.98 5.32 -13.04
CA LEU A 141 -12.61 5.84 -13.05
C LEU A 141 -11.58 4.70 -13.04
N VAL A 142 -11.81 3.67 -12.23
CA VAL A 142 -10.95 2.47 -12.18
C VAL A 142 -11.01 1.68 -13.48
N LEU A 143 -12.20 1.52 -14.07
CA LEU A 143 -12.36 0.88 -15.38
C LEU A 143 -11.58 1.62 -16.47
N ARG A 144 -11.68 2.95 -16.50
CA ARG A 144 -10.93 3.80 -17.44
C ARG A 144 -9.43 3.66 -17.28
N LEU A 145 -8.93 3.64 -16.04
CA LEU A 145 -7.51 3.38 -15.76
C LEU A 145 -7.07 2.00 -16.24
N LYS A 146 -7.87 0.95 -16.02
CA LYS A 146 -7.56 -0.41 -16.49
C LYS A 146 -7.46 -0.48 -18.01
N LYS A 147 -8.40 0.15 -18.73
CA LYS A 147 -8.37 0.26 -20.19
C LYS A 147 -7.11 0.96 -20.69
N LEU A 148 -6.75 2.09 -20.07
CA LEU A 148 -5.53 2.83 -20.39
C LEU A 148 -4.28 1.97 -20.16
N LYS A 149 -4.19 1.29 -19.02
CA LYS A 149 -3.08 0.38 -18.69
C LYS A 149 -2.92 -0.72 -19.74
N ALA A 150 -4.01 -1.38 -20.11
CA ALA A 150 -3.98 -2.44 -21.12
C ALA A 150 -3.50 -1.93 -22.49
N PHE A 151 -3.94 -0.73 -22.89
CA PHE A 151 -3.49 -0.10 -24.13
C PHE A 151 -2.00 0.22 -24.10
N MET A 152 -1.51 0.84 -23.01
CA MET A 152 -0.11 1.24 -22.86
C MET A 152 0.87 0.06 -22.83
N VAL A 153 0.51 -1.06 -22.19
CA VAL A 153 1.36 -2.26 -22.12
C VAL A 153 1.63 -2.84 -23.50
N ASN A 154 0.63 -2.82 -24.38
CA ASN A 154 0.73 -3.43 -25.71
C ASN A 154 1.44 -2.55 -26.74
N SER A 155 1.56 -1.24 -26.49
CA SER A 155 1.94 -0.27 -27.53
C SER A 155 3.04 0.73 -27.15
N ARG A 156 3.45 0.82 -25.87
CA ARG A 156 4.27 1.94 -25.35
C ARG A 156 3.73 3.31 -25.83
N ALA A 157 2.41 3.43 -25.94
CA ALA A 157 1.77 4.60 -26.54
C ALA A 157 2.00 5.87 -25.74
N SER A 158 2.28 6.95 -26.46
CA SER A 158 2.26 8.32 -25.98
C SER A 158 0.84 8.81 -25.64
N LEU A 159 0.73 9.91 -24.89
CA LEU A 159 -0.57 10.53 -24.61
C LEU A 159 -1.34 10.89 -25.89
N LEU A 160 -0.64 11.32 -26.94
CA LEU A 160 -1.25 11.68 -28.22
C LEU A 160 -1.87 10.46 -28.92
N GLU A 161 -1.21 9.30 -28.86
CA GLU A 161 -1.75 8.04 -29.39
C GLU A 161 -2.94 7.55 -28.57
N CYS A 162 -2.88 7.71 -27.24
CA CYS A 162 -4.02 7.42 -26.37
C CYS A 162 -5.23 8.29 -26.75
N GLN A 163 -5.03 9.57 -27.06
CA GLN A 163 -6.10 10.49 -27.47
C GLN A 163 -6.73 10.12 -28.83
N ARG A 164 -5.95 9.50 -29.72
CA ARG A 164 -6.43 9.03 -31.04
C ARG A 164 -7.23 7.74 -30.95
N ASN A 165 -7.10 7.00 -29.86
CA ASN A 165 -7.87 5.78 -29.62
C ASN A 165 -9.36 6.13 -29.37
N THR A 166 -10.25 5.48 -30.10
CA THR A 166 -11.71 5.73 -30.02
C THR A 166 -12.30 5.41 -28.66
N GLU A 167 -11.85 4.33 -28.00
CA GLU A 167 -12.36 3.91 -26.69
C GLU A 167 -11.88 4.82 -25.55
N LEU A 168 -10.64 5.32 -25.64
CA LEU A 168 -10.06 6.18 -24.60
C LEU A 168 -10.53 7.63 -24.73
N ARG A 169 -10.92 8.06 -25.94
CA ARG A 169 -11.41 9.42 -26.21
C ARG A 169 -12.72 9.72 -25.47
N GLU A 170 -13.51 8.71 -25.15
CA GLU A 170 -14.74 8.84 -24.34
C GLU A 170 -14.50 9.37 -22.92
N PHE A 171 -13.25 9.36 -22.45
CA PHE A 171 -12.93 9.79 -21.08
C PHE A 171 -12.86 11.31 -20.94
N GLY A 172 -12.78 12.03 -22.06
CA GLY A 172 -12.42 13.45 -22.07
C GLY A 172 -10.90 13.66 -21.93
N PHE A 173 -10.40 14.76 -22.50
CA PHE A 173 -8.96 15.02 -22.55
C PHE A 173 -8.33 15.19 -21.15
N GLU A 174 -8.98 15.96 -20.26
CA GLU A 174 -8.44 16.24 -18.92
C GLU A 174 -8.28 14.96 -18.09
N GLN A 175 -9.31 14.10 -18.09
CA GLN A 175 -9.25 12.86 -17.33
C GLN A 175 -8.25 11.88 -17.96
N LEU A 176 -8.22 11.75 -19.29
CA LEU A 176 -7.23 10.91 -19.96
C LEU A 176 -5.81 11.39 -19.67
N SER A 177 -5.56 12.70 -19.74
CA SER A 177 -4.28 13.33 -19.42
C SER A 177 -3.88 13.05 -17.97
N PHE A 178 -4.80 13.20 -17.02
CA PHE A 178 -4.55 12.87 -15.62
C PHE A 178 -4.23 11.38 -15.41
N LEU A 179 -5.05 10.47 -15.95
CA LEU A 179 -4.85 9.02 -15.79
C LEU A 179 -3.53 8.58 -16.43
N TYR A 180 -3.17 9.16 -17.58
CA TYR A 180 -1.88 8.93 -18.23
C TYR A 180 -0.74 9.43 -17.35
N GLN A 181 -0.80 10.68 -16.88
CA GLN A 181 0.22 11.26 -16.00
C GLN A 181 0.40 10.46 -14.72
N PHE A 182 -0.70 10.04 -14.11
CA PHE A 182 -0.69 9.16 -12.93
C PHE A 182 0.00 7.83 -13.24
N GLN A 183 -0.36 7.21 -14.36
CA GLN A 183 0.22 5.94 -14.77
C GLN A 183 1.71 6.04 -15.12
N THR A 184 2.12 7.10 -15.81
CA THR A 184 3.53 7.34 -16.13
C THR A 184 4.31 7.79 -14.90
N GLY A 185 3.73 8.57 -13.99
CA GLY A 185 4.37 8.99 -12.75
C GLY A 185 4.66 7.81 -11.84
N VAL A 186 3.70 6.88 -11.71
CA VAL A 186 3.89 5.61 -10.99
C VAL A 186 5.06 4.78 -11.52
N VAL A 187 5.40 4.90 -12.82
CA VAL A 187 6.47 4.13 -13.47
C VAL A 187 7.78 4.93 -13.57
N GLY A 188 7.71 6.24 -13.76
CA GLY A 188 8.83 7.10 -14.13
C GLY A 188 9.35 8.01 -13.02
N GLU A 189 8.56 8.25 -11.97
CA GLU A 189 8.99 9.06 -10.83
C GLU A 189 9.31 8.17 -9.62
N PRO A 190 10.55 8.21 -9.08
CA PRO A 190 10.90 7.41 -7.92
C PRO A 190 10.08 7.86 -6.71
N LEU A 191 9.55 6.89 -5.98
CA LEU A 191 8.76 7.09 -4.75
C LEU A 191 7.45 7.87 -4.97
N TYR A 192 6.92 7.90 -6.19
CA TYR A 192 5.68 8.64 -6.50
C TYR A 192 4.50 8.19 -5.62
N LYS A 193 4.34 6.88 -5.40
CA LYS A 193 3.27 6.34 -4.55
C LYS A 193 3.46 6.74 -3.09
N GLU A 194 4.68 6.61 -2.57
CA GLU A 194 5.02 6.98 -1.20
C GLU A 194 4.81 8.48 -0.95
N ARG A 195 5.15 9.34 -1.92
CA ARG A 195 4.83 10.78 -1.87
C ARG A 195 3.33 11.03 -1.79
N LEU A 196 2.53 10.39 -2.63
CA LEU A 196 1.06 10.54 -2.59
C LEU A 196 0.46 10.11 -1.26
N ILE A 197 1.00 9.05 -0.63
CA ILE A 197 0.60 8.62 0.71
C ILE A 197 0.92 9.72 1.74
N LEU A 198 2.12 10.30 1.69
CA LEU A 198 2.52 11.37 2.61
C LEU A 198 1.73 12.67 2.39
N GLU A 199 1.38 13.00 1.14
CA GLU A 199 0.46 14.10 0.83
C GLU A 199 -0.93 13.88 1.42
N GLN A 200 -1.43 12.62 1.43
CA GLN A 200 -2.69 12.30 2.09
C GLN A 200 -2.59 12.48 3.60
N VAL A 201 -1.49 12.05 4.22
CA VAL A 201 -1.24 12.25 5.65
C VAL A 201 -1.26 13.73 6.01
N ILE A 202 -0.54 14.56 5.25
CA ILE A 202 -0.52 16.02 5.46
C ILE A 202 -1.92 16.61 5.36
N TRP A 203 -2.70 16.17 4.38
CA TRP A 203 -4.07 16.62 4.19
C TRP A 203 -4.97 16.22 5.37
N ASP A 204 -4.86 14.96 5.83
CA ASP A 204 -5.62 14.44 6.98
C ASP A 204 -5.28 15.19 8.28
N LEU A 205 -4.02 15.62 8.42
CA LEU A 205 -3.56 16.45 9.53
C LEU A 205 -4.07 17.90 9.46
N GLY A 206 -4.54 18.36 8.29
CA GLY A 206 -5.03 19.72 8.10
C GLY A 206 -3.97 20.79 8.38
N MET A 207 -2.69 20.51 8.11
CA MET A 207 -1.58 21.41 8.44
C MET A 207 -0.76 21.83 7.22
N PRO A 208 -0.15 23.04 7.24
CA PRO A 208 0.66 23.55 6.14
C PRO A 208 2.07 22.95 6.19
N LEU A 209 2.17 21.63 6.02
CA LEU A 209 3.43 20.88 5.98
C LEU A 209 3.74 20.47 4.53
N LEU A 210 5.00 20.51 4.11
CA LEU A 210 5.39 19.93 2.82
C LEU A 210 5.86 18.49 3.01
N VAL A 211 5.76 17.67 1.97
CA VAL A 211 6.22 16.26 2.00
C VAL A 211 7.67 16.12 2.47
N PRO A 212 8.65 16.94 2.02
CA PRO A 212 10.03 16.83 2.50
C PRO A 212 10.18 17.05 4.01
N ASP A 213 9.39 17.95 4.60
CA ASP A 213 9.42 18.23 6.03
C ASP A 213 8.90 17.03 6.83
N LEU A 214 7.82 16.39 6.34
CA LEU A 214 7.29 15.17 6.95
C LEU A 214 8.28 14.01 6.82
N VAL A 215 8.93 13.85 5.67
CA VAL A 215 9.97 12.82 5.47
C VAL A 215 11.12 13.04 6.46
N ASN A 216 11.60 14.28 6.61
CA ASN A 216 12.68 14.60 7.54
C ASN A 216 12.29 14.30 9.01
N LEU A 217 11.08 14.68 9.41
CA LEU A 217 10.54 14.36 10.74
C LEU A 217 10.56 12.84 10.98
N LEU A 218 10.04 12.06 10.05
CA LEU A 218 9.97 10.60 10.18
C LEU A 218 11.36 9.94 10.11
N GLU A 219 12.31 10.49 9.33
CA GLU A 219 13.71 10.04 9.30
C GLU A 219 14.41 10.27 10.65
N ILE A 220 14.19 11.41 11.31
CA ILE A 220 14.76 11.69 12.64
C ILE A 220 14.21 10.69 13.66
N ILE A 221 12.90 10.42 13.64
CA ILE A 221 12.28 9.43 14.53
C ILE A 221 12.85 8.04 14.28
N HIS A 222 12.99 7.64 13.01
CA HIS A 222 13.60 6.37 12.62
C HIS A 222 15.05 6.25 13.13
N THR A 223 15.85 7.30 12.97
CA THR A 223 17.26 7.31 13.39
C THR A 223 17.42 7.16 14.91
N HIS A 224 16.46 7.68 15.67
CA HIS A 224 16.47 7.65 17.14
C HIS A 224 15.33 6.79 17.72
N GLU A 225 14.98 5.71 17.02
CA GLU A 225 13.82 4.88 17.33
C GLU A 225 13.88 4.34 18.77
N GLY A 226 12.80 4.60 19.53
CA GLY A 226 12.69 4.20 20.93
C GLY A 226 13.57 4.97 21.92
N LYS A 227 14.32 5.99 21.48
CA LYS A 227 15.23 6.80 22.31
C LYS A 227 14.80 8.26 22.47
N LEU A 228 14.18 8.82 21.42
CA LEU A 228 13.78 10.23 21.36
C LEU A 228 12.42 10.45 22.04
N ASP A 229 12.28 11.49 22.86
CA ASP A 229 10.97 11.99 23.32
C ASP A 229 10.51 13.18 22.48
N GLU A 230 9.27 13.62 22.73
CA GLU A 230 8.65 14.71 21.99
C GLU A 230 9.42 16.04 22.11
N GLU A 231 9.88 16.38 23.32
CA GLU A 231 10.65 17.62 23.55
C GLU A 231 11.98 17.61 22.80
N SER A 232 12.72 16.49 22.84
CA SER A 232 13.98 16.34 22.12
C SER A 232 13.78 16.36 20.61
N LEU A 233 12.67 15.82 20.10
CA LEU A 233 12.33 15.89 18.68
C LEU A 233 12.04 17.33 18.25
N ILE A 234 11.24 18.06 19.02
CA ILE A 234 10.94 19.46 18.72
C ILE A 234 12.23 20.30 18.72
N ALA A 235 13.16 20.04 19.64
CA ALA A 235 14.47 20.69 19.66
C ALA A 235 15.28 20.39 18.39
N ALA A 236 15.40 19.10 18.00
CA ALA A 236 16.12 18.69 16.78
C ALA A 236 15.53 19.28 15.50
N MET A 237 14.19 19.40 15.45
CA MET A 237 13.48 20.01 14.31
C MET A 237 13.61 21.53 14.27
N SER A 238 13.67 22.19 15.42
CA SER A 238 13.81 23.65 15.51
C SER A 238 15.18 24.11 15.00
N GLU A 239 16.22 23.31 15.20
CA GLU A 239 17.57 23.56 14.66
C GLU A 239 17.65 23.35 13.14
N THR A 240 16.83 22.46 12.57
CA THR A 240 16.93 22.06 11.16
C THR A 240 15.93 22.76 10.23
N ALA A 241 14.75 23.17 10.72
CA ALA A 241 13.63 23.51 9.84
C ALA A 241 13.08 24.95 9.97
N GLY A 242 13.57 25.80 10.87
CA GLY A 242 13.13 27.21 10.97
C GLY A 242 11.61 27.43 11.24
N MET A 243 10.83 26.36 11.43
CA MET A 243 9.43 26.37 11.81
C MET A 243 9.28 26.64 13.32
N ARG A 244 8.18 27.29 13.72
CA ARG A 244 7.90 27.57 15.14
C ARG A 244 7.60 26.26 15.89
N ALA A 245 8.27 26.04 17.02
CA ALA A 245 8.11 24.86 17.89
C ALA A 245 6.65 24.40 18.13
N ASN A 246 5.71 25.35 18.25
CA ASN A 246 4.30 25.06 18.49
C ASN A 246 3.59 24.33 17.34
N LEU A 247 4.08 24.44 16.09
CA LEU A 247 3.53 23.68 14.96
C LEU A 247 3.93 22.19 15.05
N PHE A 248 5.13 21.89 15.54
CA PHE A 248 5.64 20.52 15.61
C PHE A 248 4.91 19.66 16.64
N SER A 249 4.54 20.22 17.81
CA SER A 249 3.76 19.47 18.81
C SER A 249 2.39 19.03 18.24
N CYS A 250 1.68 19.93 17.55
CA CYS A 250 0.43 19.59 16.86
C CYS A 250 0.63 18.50 15.78
N VAL A 251 1.74 18.55 15.02
CA VAL A 251 2.09 17.53 14.02
C VAL A 251 2.32 16.17 14.67
N ILE A 252 3.05 16.12 15.78
CA ILE A 252 3.34 14.88 16.50
C ILE A 252 2.05 14.29 17.06
N ASP A 253 1.22 15.08 17.73
CA ASP A 253 -0.08 14.64 18.26
C ASP A 253 -1.00 14.12 17.16
N GLY A 254 -1.07 14.85 16.03
CA GLY A 254 -1.81 14.43 14.86
C GLY A 254 -1.31 13.09 14.32
N LEU A 255 0.00 12.92 14.12
CA LEU A 255 0.60 11.68 13.65
C LEU A 255 0.40 10.50 14.61
N ILE A 256 0.35 10.75 15.92
CA ILE A 256 0.01 9.75 16.93
C ILE A 256 -1.46 9.35 16.79
N SER A 257 -2.37 10.32 16.63
CA SER A 257 -3.81 10.04 16.48
C SER A 257 -4.14 9.17 15.27
N ILE A 258 -3.42 9.35 14.16
CA ILE A 258 -3.56 8.52 12.94
C ILE A 258 -2.62 7.29 12.93
N HIS A 259 -1.96 7.00 14.06
CA HIS A 259 -1.12 5.82 14.27
C HIS A 259 0.08 5.72 13.30
N TYR A 260 0.61 6.86 12.84
CA TYR A 260 1.88 6.92 12.12
C TYR A 260 3.08 6.91 13.07
N ILE A 261 2.93 7.47 14.27
CA ILE A 261 3.94 7.44 15.33
C ILE A 261 3.32 6.78 16.56
N GLN A 262 4.13 6.05 17.33
CA GLN A 262 3.73 5.42 18.58
C GLN A 262 4.67 5.84 19.70
N LYS A 263 4.13 5.93 20.92
CA LYS A 263 4.91 6.14 22.16
C LYS A 263 5.08 4.79 22.85
N ASN A 264 6.31 4.41 23.16
CA ASN A 264 6.58 3.23 23.98
C ASN A 264 6.21 3.49 25.46
N LYS A 265 6.35 2.48 26.34
CA LYS A 265 6.05 2.61 27.77
C LYS A 265 6.86 3.71 28.49
N ALA A 266 8.01 4.09 27.94
CA ALA A 266 8.88 5.15 28.45
C ALA A 266 8.60 6.52 27.81
N GLY A 267 7.54 6.65 27.01
CA GLY A 267 7.17 7.89 26.33
C GLY A 267 8.05 8.23 25.12
N LYS A 268 8.92 7.30 24.67
CA LYS A 268 9.80 7.50 23.52
C LYS A 268 9.10 7.15 22.22
N LEU A 269 9.41 7.90 21.18
CA LEU A 269 8.78 7.82 19.87
C LEU A 269 9.37 6.67 19.05
N ALA A 270 8.50 5.97 18.34
CA ALA A 270 8.84 4.96 17.36
C ALA A 270 7.87 5.06 16.18
N LEU A 271 8.31 4.60 15.01
CA LEU A 271 7.45 4.55 13.83
C LEU A 271 6.49 3.38 13.91
N SER A 272 5.30 3.54 13.34
CA SER A 272 4.45 2.39 13.08
C SER A 272 4.95 1.61 11.86
N GLU A 273 4.51 0.35 11.72
CA GLU A 273 4.86 -0.45 10.55
C GLU A 273 4.47 0.24 9.24
N LYS A 274 3.28 0.88 9.20
CA LYS A 274 2.78 1.61 8.03
C LYS A 274 3.67 2.81 7.67
N SER A 275 4.06 3.61 8.65
CA SER A 275 4.92 4.77 8.40
C SER A 275 6.32 4.34 7.98
N ALA A 276 6.88 3.32 8.63
CA ALA A 276 8.19 2.76 8.29
C ALA A 276 8.23 2.23 6.86
N GLN A 277 7.21 1.48 6.43
CA GLN A 277 7.07 1.01 5.04
C GLN A 277 7.00 2.16 4.03
N THR A 278 6.29 3.24 4.39
CA THR A 278 6.13 4.42 3.54
C THR A 278 7.45 5.17 3.38
N ILE A 279 8.22 5.35 4.46
CA ILE A 279 9.46 6.12 4.40
C ILE A 279 10.67 5.33 3.92
N ALA A 280 10.62 4.00 3.97
CA ALA A 280 11.77 3.15 3.66
C ALA A 280 12.43 3.50 2.33
N GLY A 281 11.63 3.75 1.28
CA GLY A 281 12.16 4.12 -0.03
C GLY A 281 12.95 5.43 -0.04
N PHE A 282 12.63 6.40 0.83
CA PHE A 282 13.38 7.64 0.97
C PHE A 282 14.71 7.46 1.70
N LEU A 283 14.79 6.48 2.61
CA LEU A 283 16.00 6.17 3.38
C LEU A 283 17.00 5.32 2.59
N LEU A 284 16.51 4.49 1.65
CA LEU A 284 17.32 3.55 0.88
C LEU A 284 18.53 4.16 0.17
N PRO A 285 18.46 5.34 -0.50
CA PRO A 285 19.63 5.90 -1.17
C PRO A 285 20.81 6.14 -0.20
N LYS A 286 20.52 6.71 0.98
CA LYS A 286 21.53 7.02 2.01
C LYS A 286 22.07 5.75 2.67
N LEU A 287 21.17 4.85 3.08
CA LEU A 287 21.55 3.59 3.73
C LEU A 287 22.28 2.65 2.78
N GLY A 288 21.82 2.57 1.53
CA GLY A 288 22.44 1.78 0.47
C GLY A 288 23.85 2.27 0.14
N GLU A 289 24.06 3.58 0.06
CA GLU A 289 25.41 4.13 -0.14
C GLU A 289 26.34 3.81 1.04
N GLN A 290 25.86 3.96 2.28
CA GLN A 290 26.62 3.58 3.48
C GLN A 290 26.99 2.10 3.47
N LEU A 291 26.04 1.24 3.11
CA LEU A 291 26.23 -0.20 3.06
C LEU A 291 27.20 -0.60 1.95
N LYS A 292 27.08 0.01 0.76
CA LYS A 292 28.00 -0.19 -0.36
C LYS A 292 29.43 0.21 0.02
N ARG A 293 29.59 1.32 0.74
CA ARG A 293 30.89 1.75 1.28
C ARG A 293 31.44 0.73 2.29
N ALA A 294 30.64 0.29 3.26
CA ALA A 294 31.05 -0.71 4.25
C ALA A 294 31.52 -2.03 3.60
N VAL A 295 30.78 -2.51 2.60
CA VAL A 295 31.15 -3.70 1.83
C VAL A 295 32.42 -3.48 1.01
N SER A 296 32.59 -2.29 0.42
CA SER A 296 33.80 -1.98 -0.38
C SER A 296 35.09 -1.96 0.45
N ILE A 297 35.00 -1.60 1.74
CA ILE A 297 36.13 -1.63 2.69
C ILE A 297 36.25 -2.98 3.42
N GLN A 298 35.42 -3.97 3.06
CA GLN A 298 35.37 -5.30 3.68
C GLN A 298 35.08 -5.28 5.20
N ASP A 299 34.36 -4.26 5.67
CA ASP A 299 33.96 -4.13 7.07
C ASP A 299 32.57 -4.75 7.28
N LEU A 300 32.57 -6.05 7.60
CA LEU A 300 31.34 -6.81 7.84
C LEU A 300 30.61 -6.35 9.10
N GLU A 301 31.33 -5.87 10.12
CA GLU A 301 30.72 -5.39 11.37
C GLU A 301 29.95 -4.09 11.13
N LEU A 302 30.53 -3.16 10.36
CA LEU A 302 29.86 -1.93 9.95
C LEU A 302 28.65 -2.23 9.07
N ALA A 303 28.80 -3.11 8.07
CA ALA A 303 27.69 -3.50 7.18
C ALA A 303 26.53 -4.13 7.97
N GLN A 304 26.85 -5.02 8.90
CA GLN A 304 25.89 -5.61 9.82
C GLN A 304 25.24 -4.57 10.73
N GLY A 305 26.02 -3.66 11.30
CA GLY A 305 25.52 -2.58 12.16
C GLY A 305 24.52 -1.68 11.43
N ILE A 306 24.77 -1.37 10.15
CA ILE A 306 23.82 -0.62 9.33
C ILE A 306 22.49 -1.37 9.22
N LEU A 307 22.51 -2.68 8.95
CA LEU A 307 21.29 -3.49 8.82
C LEU A 307 20.55 -3.67 10.15
N LEU A 308 21.25 -4.02 11.23
CA LEU A 308 20.63 -4.31 12.53
C LEU A 308 20.04 -3.09 13.23
N ASN A 309 20.46 -1.88 12.85
CA ASN A 309 19.94 -0.63 13.41
C ASN A 309 18.68 -0.11 12.70
N GLN A 310 18.11 -0.86 11.76
CA GLN A 310 16.87 -0.47 11.08
C GLN A 310 15.67 -1.19 11.71
N ASN A 311 14.49 -0.54 11.72
CA ASN A 311 13.24 -1.29 11.94
C ASN A 311 13.00 -2.35 10.86
N GLU A 312 12.13 -3.30 11.17
CA GLU A 312 11.86 -4.46 10.30
C GLU A 312 11.42 -4.07 8.88
N ALA A 313 10.59 -3.05 8.75
CA ALA A 313 10.06 -2.62 7.46
C ALA A 313 11.13 -2.01 6.55
N VAL A 314 11.99 -1.15 7.11
CA VAL A 314 13.13 -0.57 6.38
C VAL A 314 14.18 -1.64 6.12
N LEU A 315 14.43 -2.54 7.08
CA LEU A 315 15.35 -3.66 6.92
C LEU A 315 14.95 -4.57 5.76
N ILE A 316 13.68 -4.96 5.65
CA ILE A 316 13.20 -5.80 4.54
C ILE A 316 13.47 -5.13 3.18
N ARG A 317 13.19 -3.82 3.07
CA ARG A 317 13.46 -3.05 1.84
C ARG A 317 14.95 -2.94 1.55
N LEU A 318 15.77 -2.83 2.59
CA LEU A 318 17.22 -2.78 2.48
C LEU A 318 17.80 -4.16 2.10
N ILE A 319 17.21 -5.26 2.57
CA ILE A 319 17.54 -6.62 2.10
C ILE A 319 17.28 -6.72 0.59
N ASP A 320 16.11 -6.29 0.10
CA ASP A 320 15.82 -6.29 -1.34
C ASP A 320 16.84 -5.47 -2.13
N TRP A 321 17.16 -4.28 -1.63
CA TRP A 321 18.16 -3.41 -2.22
C TRP A 321 19.55 -4.07 -2.27
N THR A 322 19.98 -4.74 -1.19
CA THR A 322 21.30 -5.41 -1.16
C THR A 322 21.44 -6.50 -2.22
N LEU A 323 20.37 -7.23 -2.51
CA LEU A 323 20.38 -8.29 -3.53
C LEU A 323 20.41 -7.72 -4.95
N GLN A 324 19.83 -6.54 -5.15
CA GLN A 324 19.75 -5.89 -6.44
C GLN A 324 21.06 -5.18 -6.80
N GLU A 325 21.69 -4.55 -5.82
CA GLU A 325 22.81 -3.62 -6.07
C GLU A 325 24.20 -4.19 -5.73
N LEU A 326 24.28 -5.23 -4.89
CA LEU A 326 25.56 -5.87 -4.53
C LEU A 326 25.76 -7.17 -5.30
N GLU A 327 27.03 -7.57 -5.42
CA GLU A 327 27.36 -8.88 -5.97
C GLU A 327 26.81 -10.00 -5.07
N GLN A 328 26.28 -11.07 -5.68
CA GLN A 328 25.59 -12.15 -4.97
C GLN A 328 26.39 -12.73 -3.79
N LYS A 329 27.71 -12.86 -3.93
CA LYS A 329 28.60 -13.36 -2.86
C LYS A 329 28.66 -12.40 -1.67
N GLN A 330 28.82 -11.11 -1.93
CA GLN A 330 28.88 -10.07 -0.89
C GLN A 330 27.52 -9.91 -0.21
N ALA A 331 26.44 -9.88 -1.00
CA ALA A 331 25.08 -9.82 -0.48
C ALA A 331 24.80 -10.99 0.45
N LEU A 332 25.15 -12.22 0.05
CA LEU A 332 24.96 -13.41 0.87
C LEU A 332 25.75 -13.33 2.19
N GLU A 333 27.00 -12.90 2.15
CA GLU A 333 27.84 -12.77 3.35
C GLU A 333 27.24 -11.80 4.36
N VAL A 334 26.83 -10.62 3.90
CA VAL A 334 26.22 -9.58 4.74
C VAL A 334 24.85 -10.03 5.27
N LEU A 335 24.00 -10.61 4.42
CA LEU A 335 22.64 -11.03 4.81
C LEU A 335 22.64 -12.24 5.74
N ASN A 336 23.57 -13.19 5.55
CA ASN A 336 23.76 -14.30 6.47
C ASN A 336 24.11 -13.79 7.89
N SER A 337 24.86 -12.70 7.97
CA SER A 337 25.22 -12.08 9.25
C SER A 337 23.99 -11.56 10.03
N VAL A 338 22.86 -11.30 9.36
CA VAL A 338 21.61 -10.78 9.98
C VAL A 338 20.69 -11.91 10.47
N TYR A 339 20.84 -13.13 9.94
CA TYR A 339 19.98 -14.27 10.28
C TYR A 339 20.00 -14.56 11.80
N GLN A 340 18.81 -14.76 12.37
CA GLN A 340 18.55 -14.96 13.81
C GLN A 340 18.89 -13.78 14.73
N LYS A 341 19.21 -12.59 14.20
CA LYS A 341 19.59 -11.42 15.01
C LYS A 341 18.48 -10.38 15.23
N VAL A 342 17.40 -10.42 14.45
CA VAL A 342 16.34 -9.40 14.48
C VAL A 342 15.02 -9.99 14.94
N SER A 343 14.30 -10.68 14.06
CA SER A 343 13.04 -11.33 14.38
C SER A 343 12.78 -12.51 13.45
N ARG A 344 11.91 -13.44 13.88
CA ARG A 344 11.53 -14.60 13.08
C ARG A 344 10.88 -14.20 11.75
N ARG A 345 10.18 -13.07 11.71
CA ARG A 345 9.60 -12.50 10.49
C ARG A 345 10.68 -12.14 9.46
N VAL A 346 11.78 -11.53 9.91
CA VAL A 346 12.93 -11.21 9.06
C VAL A 346 13.66 -12.49 8.63
N ASP A 347 13.81 -13.47 9.53
CA ASP A 347 14.43 -14.77 9.20
C ASP A 347 13.66 -15.50 8.08
N ILE A 348 12.32 -15.52 8.18
CA ILE A 348 11.44 -16.08 7.15
C ILE A 348 11.63 -15.35 5.83
N TYR A 349 11.77 -14.02 5.86
CA TYR A 349 12.02 -13.21 4.66
C TYR A 349 13.37 -13.54 4.03
N LEU A 350 14.42 -13.63 4.85
CA LEU A 350 15.77 -14.02 4.40
C LEU A 350 15.77 -15.39 3.74
N ILE A 351 15.10 -16.39 4.33
CA ILE A 351 14.98 -17.73 3.74
C ILE A 351 14.30 -17.69 2.37
N LYS A 352 13.21 -16.92 2.24
CA LYS A 352 12.52 -16.72 0.96
C LYS A 352 13.44 -16.12 -0.11
N VAL A 353 14.24 -15.12 0.28
CA VAL A 353 15.23 -14.49 -0.59
C VAL A 353 16.32 -15.49 -1.00
N PHE A 354 16.85 -16.24 -0.04
CA PHE A 354 17.93 -17.21 -0.22
C PHE A 354 17.56 -18.38 -1.12
N ALA A 355 16.27 -18.66 -1.31
CA ALA A 355 15.79 -19.65 -2.28
C ALA A 355 16.28 -19.37 -3.71
N ASN A 356 16.54 -18.10 -4.05
CA ASN A 356 17.05 -17.69 -5.36
C ASN A 356 18.60 -17.62 -5.42
N ILE A 357 19.29 -18.03 -4.34
CA ILE A 357 20.75 -17.95 -4.20
C ILE A 357 21.29 -19.37 -3.94
N PRO A 358 21.77 -20.09 -4.96
CA PRO A 358 22.27 -21.46 -4.79
C PRO A 358 23.38 -21.58 -3.73
N GLN A 359 24.20 -20.54 -3.54
CA GLN A 359 25.28 -20.52 -2.55
C GLN A 359 24.77 -20.44 -1.10
N ALA A 360 23.48 -20.12 -0.88
CA ALA A 360 22.85 -20.13 0.45
C ALA A 360 22.46 -21.55 0.92
N PHE A 361 22.73 -22.58 0.12
CA PHE A 361 22.36 -23.97 0.39
C PHE A 361 22.73 -24.44 1.80
N ASP A 362 23.96 -24.21 2.26
CA ASP A 362 24.41 -24.67 3.58
C ASP A 362 23.66 -24.01 4.74
N LEU A 363 23.27 -22.74 4.58
CA LEU A 363 22.45 -22.05 5.57
C LEU A 363 21.02 -22.60 5.57
N LEU A 364 20.44 -22.82 4.39
CA LEU A 364 19.09 -23.39 4.28
C LEU A 364 19.04 -24.83 4.84
N MET A 365 20.09 -25.62 4.66
CA MET A 365 20.22 -26.94 5.28
C MET A 365 20.19 -26.86 6.81
N LYS A 366 20.84 -25.85 7.42
CA LYS A 366 20.76 -25.62 8.88
C LYS A 366 19.34 -25.24 9.32
N CYS A 367 18.61 -24.49 8.50
CA CYS A 367 17.25 -24.05 8.81
C CYS A 367 16.24 -25.20 8.90
N LEU A 368 16.52 -26.37 8.31
CA LEU A 368 15.67 -27.57 8.43
C LEU A 368 15.56 -28.08 9.87
N GLY A 369 16.51 -27.73 10.74
CA GLY A 369 16.51 -28.08 12.16
C GLY A 369 16.01 -26.97 13.10
N ASP A 370 15.45 -25.86 12.59
CA ASP A 370 15.00 -24.76 13.45
C ASP A 370 13.79 -25.18 14.31
N ASN A 371 13.68 -24.61 15.51
CA ASN A 371 12.58 -24.87 16.43
C ASN A 371 11.24 -24.33 15.89
N ASP A 372 11.27 -23.25 15.12
CA ASP A 372 10.09 -22.68 14.47
C ASP A 372 9.70 -23.50 13.23
N SER A 373 8.51 -24.08 13.26
CA SER A 373 7.98 -24.86 12.14
C SER A 373 7.82 -24.06 10.84
N LEU A 374 7.58 -22.74 10.93
CA LEU A 374 7.45 -21.90 9.75
C LEU A 374 8.82 -21.72 9.07
N ILE A 375 9.90 -21.60 9.85
CA ILE A 375 11.27 -21.57 9.32
C ILE A 375 11.60 -22.91 8.65
N ARG A 376 11.31 -24.04 9.29
CA ARG A 376 11.54 -25.37 8.69
C ARG A 376 10.77 -25.53 7.37
N ALA A 377 9.49 -25.16 7.35
CA ALA A 377 8.66 -25.24 6.14
C ALA A 377 9.21 -24.38 5.00
N ARG A 378 9.64 -23.15 5.29
CA ARG A 378 10.25 -22.25 4.29
C ARG A 378 11.60 -22.73 3.81
N ALA A 379 12.39 -23.36 4.68
CA ALA A 379 13.66 -23.98 4.30
C ALA A 379 13.44 -25.16 3.34
N CYS A 380 12.43 -26.01 3.58
CA CYS A 380 12.04 -27.06 2.63
C CYS A 380 11.70 -26.47 1.26
N GLU A 381 10.81 -25.48 1.23
CA GLU A 381 10.40 -24.78 -0.01
C GLU A 381 11.62 -24.20 -0.75
N ALA A 382 12.49 -23.49 -0.04
CA ALA A 382 13.68 -22.87 -0.62
C ALA A 382 14.67 -23.91 -1.20
N LEU A 383 14.90 -25.01 -0.50
CA LEU A 383 15.77 -26.09 -1.00
C LEU A 383 15.16 -26.79 -2.22
N GLY A 384 13.84 -26.98 -2.25
CA GLY A 384 13.11 -27.49 -3.41
C GLY A 384 13.32 -26.64 -4.66
N GLN A 385 13.21 -25.32 -4.50
CA GLN A 385 13.47 -24.34 -5.56
C GLN A 385 14.92 -24.35 -6.05
N ILE A 386 15.90 -24.50 -5.15
CA ILE A 386 17.32 -24.64 -5.53
C ILE A 386 17.56 -25.95 -6.30
N GLY A 387 16.83 -27.02 -5.96
CA GLY A 387 16.87 -28.30 -6.67
C GLY A 387 18.15 -29.12 -6.46
N ASN A 388 19.00 -28.75 -5.50
CA ASN A 388 20.21 -29.51 -5.19
C ASN A 388 19.86 -30.79 -4.44
N LYS A 389 19.99 -31.93 -5.13
CA LYS A 389 19.67 -33.28 -4.64
C LYS A 389 20.44 -33.71 -3.39
N SER A 390 21.53 -33.03 -3.03
CA SER A 390 22.27 -33.30 -1.78
C SER A 390 21.42 -33.09 -0.52
N ALA A 391 20.33 -32.32 -0.60
CA ALA A 391 19.39 -32.11 0.49
C ALA A 391 18.38 -33.25 0.70
N VAL A 392 18.24 -34.17 -0.27
CA VAL A 392 17.18 -35.21 -0.26
C VAL A 392 17.20 -36.04 1.02
N SER A 393 18.39 -36.49 1.44
CA SER A 393 18.56 -37.29 2.66
C SER A 393 18.14 -36.54 3.93
N SER A 394 18.30 -35.22 3.94
CA SER A 394 17.93 -34.35 5.09
C SER A 394 16.46 -33.93 5.06
N LEU A 395 15.82 -33.94 3.89
CA LEU A 395 14.39 -33.66 3.74
C LEU A 395 13.50 -34.87 4.04
N ILE A 396 13.99 -36.10 3.82
CA ILE A 396 13.23 -37.33 4.08
C ILE A 396 12.70 -37.41 5.53
N PRO A 397 13.49 -37.14 6.60
CA PRO A 397 12.99 -37.13 7.97
C PRO A 397 11.84 -36.15 8.21
N LEU A 398 11.78 -35.03 7.48
CA LEU A 398 10.75 -34.00 7.62
C LEU A 398 9.39 -34.44 7.05
N LEU A 399 9.33 -35.56 6.33
CA LEU A 399 8.06 -36.23 5.99
C LEU A 399 7.33 -36.78 7.24
N ARG A 400 7.98 -36.77 8.41
CA ARG A 400 7.40 -37.15 9.70
C ARG A 400 7.39 -35.99 10.70
N ASP A 401 7.60 -34.75 10.24
CA ASP A 401 7.56 -33.56 11.10
C ASP A 401 6.19 -33.46 11.80
N PRO A 402 6.13 -33.08 13.09
CA PRO A 402 4.86 -32.94 13.81
C PRO A 402 3.89 -31.95 13.14
N VAL A 403 4.40 -30.94 12.44
CA VAL A 403 3.59 -29.90 11.81
C VAL A 403 3.27 -30.28 10.36
N VAL A 404 1.97 -30.35 10.05
CA VAL A 404 1.45 -30.73 8.72
C VAL A 404 2.05 -29.86 7.61
N GLY A 405 2.15 -28.54 7.84
CA GLY A 405 2.72 -27.60 6.86
C GLY A 405 4.18 -27.89 6.51
N VAL A 406 4.97 -28.41 7.45
CA VAL A 406 6.37 -28.81 7.18
C VAL A 406 6.40 -30.07 6.33
N ARG A 407 5.58 -31.08 6.66
CA ARG A 407 5.46 -32.31 5.87
C ARG A 407 5.02 -32.02 4.44
N GLU A 408 4.03 -31.15 4.28
CA GLU A 408 3.55 -30.66 2.99
C GLU A 408 4.68 -30.06 2.13
N MET A 409 5.51 -29.17 2.72
CA MET A 409 6.63 -28.55 2.01
C MET A 409 7.78 -29.52 1.74
N ALA A 410 8.06 -30.46 2.66
CA ALA A 410 9.06 -31.50 2.44
C ALA A 410 8.69 -32.42 1.28
N VAL A 411 7.42 -32.84 1.18
CA VAL A 411 6.90 -33.61 0.05
C VAL A 411 7.07 -32.85 -1.27
N GLN A 412 6.71 -31.57 -1.29
CA GLN A 412 6.83 -30.73 -2.47
C GLN A 412 8.30 -30.61 -2.91
N ALA A 413 9.20 -30.28 -1.99
CA ALA A 413 10.63 -30.12 -2.27
C ALA A 413 11.26 -31.39 -2.82
N LEU A 414 10.97 -32.56 -2.23
CA LEU A 414 11.45 -33.85 -2.73
C LEU A 414 10.93 -34.17 -4.14
N GLY A 415 9.67 -33.84 -4.42
CA GLY A 415 9.10 -33.98 -5.77
C GLY A 415 9.72 -33.03 -6.80
N GLU A 416 10.09 -31.81 -6.39
CA GLU A 416 10.79 -30.84 -7.23
C GLU A 416 12.22 -31.28 -7.55
N MET A 417 12.93 -31.85 -6.58
CA MET A 417 14.28 -32.38 -6.77
C MET A 417 14.31 -33.62 -7.67
N GLY A 418 13.24 -34.42 -7.71
CA GLY A 418 13.15 -35.53 -8.66
C GLY A 418 14.10 -36.69 -8.37
N ASP A 419 14.52 -36.88 -7.11
CA ASP A 419 15.47 -37.94 -6.74
C ASP A 419 14.73 -39.23 -6.33
N VAL A 420 15.14 -40.35 -6.93
CA VAL A 420 14.58 -41.67 -6.67
C VAL A 420 14.80 -42.15 -5.24
N LEU A 421 15.78 -41.60 -4.51
CA LEU A 421 16.01 -41.90 -3.10
C LEU A 421 14.79 -41.58 -2.22
N ALA A 422 13.98 -40.59 -2.60
CA ALA A 422 12.77 -40.21 -1.88
C ALA A 422 11.54 -41.09 -2.21
N MET A 423 11.63 -41.94 -3.24
CA MET A 423 10.47 -42.64 -3.81
C MET A 423 9.72 -43.48 -2.78
N ASN A 424 10.44 -44.31 -2.02
CA ASN A 424 9.83 -45.25 -1.07
C ASN A 424 9.08 -44.52 0.06
N GLU A 425 9.66 -43.43 0.59
CA GLU A 425 9.02 -42.66 1.65
C GLU A 425 7.84 -41.83 1.13
N LEU A 426 7.93 -41.29 -0.09
CA LEU A 426 6.82 -40.58 -0.72
C LEU A 426 5.64 -41.52 -1.04
N LEU A 427 5.91 -42.76 -1.47
CA LEU A 427 4.86 -43.78 -1.65
C LEU A 427 4.19 -44.12 -0.32
N ARG A 428 4.98 -44.33 0.74
CA ARG A 428 4.45 -44.56 2.10
C ARG A 428 3.52 -43.42 2.54
N VAL A 429 3.93 -42.16 2.34
CA VAL A 429 3.10 -40.99 2.68
C VAL A 429 1.83 -40.92 1.82
N ALA A 430 1.91 -41.26 0.54
CA ALA A 430 0.76 -41.25 -0.37
C ALA A 430 -0.34 -42.29 0.00
N GLU A 431 0.05 -43.36 0.68
CA GLU A 431 -0.80 -44.49 1.10
C GLU A 431 -1.20 -44.42 2.60
N ASP A 432 -0.64 -43.49 3.37
CA ASP A 432 -0.92 -43.36 4.80
C ASP A 432 -2.31 -42.74 5.06
N TYR A 433 -3.31 -43.58 5.36
CA TYR A 433 -4.67 -43.09 5.61
C TYR A 433 -4.79 -42.16 6.83
N GLY A 434 -3.83 -42.18 7.75
CA GLY A 434 -3.76 -41.28 8.91
C GLY A 434 -3.18 -39.89 8.58
N GLU A 435 -2.61 -39.70 7.40
CA GLU A 435 -2.07 -38.44 6.93
C GLU A 435 -3.16 -37.51 6.34
N SER A 436 -2.89 -36.20 6.40
CA SER A 436 -3.69 -35.15 5.75
C SER A 436 -3.87 -35.42 4.26
N ILE A 437 -5.11 -35.26 3.78
CA ILE A 437 -5.49 -35.43 2.37
C ILE A 437 -4.56 -34.60 1.46
N ASN A 438 -4.25 -33.36 1.83
CA ASN A 438 -3.40 -32.46 1.04
C ASN A 438 -1.97 -33.01 0.89
N VAL A 439 -1.39 -33.52 1.98
CA VAL A 439 -0.04 -34.12 1.98
C VAL A 439 -0.02 -35.35 1.08
N ARG A 440 -1.04 -36.21 1.16
CA ARG A 440 -1.14 -37.41 0.30
C ARG A 440 -1.24 -37.08 -1.17
N GLU A 441 -2.09 -36.13 -1.54
CA GLU A 441 -2.23 -35.72 -2.94
C GLU A 441 -0.94 -35.11 -3.48
N ARG A 442 -0.24 -34.28 -2.68
CA ARG A 442 1.09 -33.78 -3.04
C ARG A 442 2.11 -34.91 -3.17
N ALA A 443 2.06 -35.92 -2.31
CA ALA A 443 2.98 -37.06 -2.37
C ALA A 443 2.75 -37.89 -3.63
N ARG A 444 1.49 -38.14 -4.02
CA ARG A 444 1.15 -38.77 -5.31
C ARG A 444 1.65 -37.95 -6.50
N GLY A 445 1.49 -36.62 -6.44
CA GLY A 445 2.03 -35.70 -7.42
C GLY A 445 3.55 -35.78 -7.54
N ALA A 446 4.25 -35.76 -6.41
CA ALA A 446 5.70 -35.87 -6.31
C ALA A 446 6.21 -37.21 -6.87
N VAL A 447 5.57 -38.33 -6.52
CA VAL A 447 5.88 -39.67 -7.06
C VAL A 447 5.73 -39.71 -8.57
N ARG A 448 4.62 -39.19 -9.12
CA ARG A 448 4.42 -39.10 -10.57
C ARG A 448 5.53 -38.28 -11.22
N LYS A 449 5.88 -37.14 -10.63
CA LYS A 449 6.94 -36.25 -11.14
C LYS A 449 8.31 -36.95 -11.14
N ILE A 450 8.68 -37.65 -10.07
CA ILE A 450 9.93 -38.41 -10.00
C ILE A 450 9.94 -39.52 -11.07
N LYS A 451 8.84 -40.28 -11.23
CA LYS A 451 8.73 -41.33 -12.28
C LYS A 451 8.86 -40.78 -13.70
N THR A 452 8.31 -39.60 -13.97
CA THR A 452 8.49 -38.94 -15.28
C THR A 452 9.94 -38.49 -15.50
N LEU A 453 10.62 -38.04 -14.45
CA LEU A 453 12.02 -37.57 -14.53
C LEU A 453 13.03 -38.73 -14.59
N SER A 454 12.72 -39.90 -14.01
CA SER A 454 13.56 -41.10 -14.05
C SER A 454 13.39 -41.92 -15.34
N GLY A 455 12.49 -41.54 -16.24
CA GLY A 455 12.26 -42.25 -17.51
C GLY A 455 11.44 -43.55 -17.38
N GLU A 456 10.97 -43.90 -16.20
CA GLU A 456 10.19 -45.12 -15.94
C GLU A 456 8.69 -44.99 -16.30
N GLY A 457 8.29 -43.88 -16.93
CA GLY A 457 6.89 -43.53 -17.22
C GLY A 457 6.39 -43.75 -18.66
N LEU A 458 7.18 -44.35 -19.56
CA LEU A 458 6.78 -44.64 -20.96
C LEU A 458 6.64 -46.13 -21.28
N SER A 459 6.56 -46.99 -20.28
CA SER A 459 6.34 -48.43 -20.48
C SER A 459 5.35 -49.00 -19.47
N SER A 460 4.06 -48.78 -19.74
CA SER A 460 2.97 -49.78 -19.66
C SER A 460 1.62 -49.09 -19.75
#